data_AF-A0A1H1XDG5-F1
#
_entry.id   AF-A0A1H1XDG5-F1
#
_cell.length_a   1.000
_cell.length_b   1.000
_cell.length_c   1.000
_cell.angle_alpha   90.00
_cell.angle_beta   90.00
_cell.angle_gamma   90.00
#
_symmetry.space_group_name_H-M   'P 1'
#
loop_
_entity.id
_entity.type
_entity.pdbx_description
1 polymer ?
#
loop_
_entity_poly.entity_id
_entity_poly.type
_entity_poly.pdbx_seq_one_letter_code
_entity_poly.pdbx_strand_id
1 'polypeptide(L)'
;MTYILLFIAAALSYFLRKLTLTGAITGWVVAAVIYTGAGYTSISLLAAFFMLASLATKGKGSKRTSGQVLANGGVSAILGLCACIWPQNQTLFQLMIAGSLASATADTLSSELGTVYGKRFFNIITFKNDERGLDGVISLEGTVIGLAGAAIIAITYCLLKSWGMQLFYIIAAGFMGNIIDSVLGATLERKGFIGNNVVNFLNTTVGAVVCLLLFSL
;
A
#
# COMPACT_ATOMS: atom_id res chain seq x y z
N MET A 1 -1.17 26.24 4.21
CA MET A 1 -1.68 25.47 5.36
C MET A 1 -1.44 23.97 5.21
N THR A 2 -1.91 23.31 4.14
CA THR A 2 -1.82 21.83 4.01
C THR A 2 -0.40 21.26 4.05
N TYR A 3 0.57 21.86 3.36
CA TYR A 3 1.97 21.40 3.41
C TYR A 3 2.59 21.47 4.82
N ILE A 4 2.14 22.43 5.65
CA ILE A 4 2.55 22.55 7.06
C ILE A 4 1.94 21.39 7.86
N LEU A 5 0.66 21.05 7.62
CA LEU A 5 0.03 19.89 8.27
C LEU A 5 0.73 18.57 7.89
N LEU A 6 1.11 18.40 6.62
CA LEU A 6 1.87 17.23 6.17
C LEU A 6 3.25 17.18 6.85
N PHE A 7 3.92 18.32 7.00
CA PHE A 7 5.18 18.40 7.73
C PHE A 7 5.01 18.03 9.21
N ILE A 8 3.99 18.58 9.87
CA ILE A 8 3.67 18.26 11.28
C ILE A 8 3.36 16.76 11.42
N ALA A 9 2.58 16.17 10.51
CA ALA A 9 2.27 14.75 10.55
C ALA A 9 3.53 13.87 10.39
N ALA A 10 4.45 14.25 9.51
CA ALA A 10 5.73 13.57 9.34
C ALA A 10 6.62 13.70 10.58
N ALA A 11 6.72 14.91 11.15
CA ALA A 11 7.46 15.17 12.38
C ALA A 11 6.89 14.37 13.55
N LEU A 12 5.58 14.38 13.74
CA LEU A 12 4.89 13.59 14.77
C LEU A 12 5.16 12.10 14.57
N SER A 13 5.13 11.59 13.34
CA SER A 13 5.43 10.19 13.03
C SER A 13 6.87 9.80 13.38
N TYR A 14 7.83 10.72 13.24
CA TYR A 14 9.20 10.53 13.72
C TYR A 14 9.27 10.46 15.25
N PHE A 15 8.63 11.41 15.95
CA PHE A 15 8.62 11.46 17.42
C PHE A 15 7.89 10.26 18.05
N LEU A 16 6.83 9.77 17.40
CA LEU A 16 6.12 8.55 17.76
C LEU A 16 6.88 7.26 17.38
N ARG A 17 8.13 7.39 16.91
CA ARG A 17 9.01 6.28 16.51
C ARG A 17 8.39 5.36 15.44
N LYS A 18 7.57 5.91 14.55
CA LYS A 18 6.98 5.18 13.41
C LYS A 18 7.87 5.23 12.16
N LEU A 19 8.64 6.30 12.00
CA LEU A 19 9.57 6.53 10.89
C LEU A 19 10.98 6.82 11.41
N THR A 20 12.00 6.49 10.61
CA THR A 20 13.34 7.07 10.79
C THR A 20 13.30 8.56 10.42
N LEU A 21 14.34 9.33 10.77
CA LEU A 21 14.42 10.73 10.36
C LEU A 21 14.35 10.86 8.84
N THR A 22 15.15 10.06 8.13
CA THR A 22 15.13 10.00 6.67
C THR A 22 13.77 9.55 6.14
N GLY A 23 13.13 8.55 6.77
CA GLY A 23 11.79 8.10 6.41
C GLY A 23 10.72 9.18 6.59
N ALA A 24 10.82 10.01 7.62
CA ALA A 24 9.91 11.12 7.84
C ALA A 24 10.07 12.21 6.77
N ILE A 25 11.31 12.58 6.43
CA ILE A 25 11.58 13.54 5.34
C ILE A 25 11.05 12.99 4.01
N THR A 26 11.36 11.74 3.69
CA THR A 26 10.85 11.08 2.47
C THR A 26 9.32 11.01 2.47
N GLY A 27 8.69 10.68 3.60
CA GLY A 27 7.24 10.61 3.73
C GLY A 27 6.57 11.96 3.54
N TRP A 28 7.16 13.02 4.07
CA TRP A 28 6.69 14.39 3.82
C TRP A 28 6.75 14.76 2.33
N VAL A 29 7.88 14.48 1.67
CA VAL A 29 8.04 14.75 0.22
C VAL A 29 7.04 13.94 -0.60
N VAL A 30 6.91 12.64 -0.34
CA VAL A 30 5.93 11.76 -1.01
C VAL A 30 4.51 12.29 -0.83
N ALA A 31 4.12 12.65 0.41
CA ALA A 31 2.80 13.19 0.68
C ALA A 31 2.56 14.55 0.01
N ALA A 32 3.57 15.44 -0.01
CA ALA A 32 3.49 16.73 -0.66
C ALA A 32 3.27 16.57 -2.17
N VAL A 33 4.03 15.69 -2.83
CA VAL A 33 3.91 15.40 -4.26
C VAL A 33 2.53 14.83 -4.60
N ILE A 34 2.05 13.84 -3.82
CA ILE A 34 0.71 13.26 -3.99
C ILE A 34 -0.37 14.34 -3.84
N TYR A 35 -0.23 15.21 -2.83
CA TYR A 35 -1.17 16.29 -2.60
C TYR A 35 -1.22 17.29 -3.76
N THR A 36 -0.05 17.71 -4.27
CA THR A 36 0.03 18.70 -5.35
C THR A 36 -0.73 18.26 -6.59
N GLY A 37 -0.60 16.99 -7.00
CA GLY A 37 -1.26 16.50 -8.21
C GLY A 37 -2.64 15.91 -8.00
N ALA A 38 -2.86 15.24 -6.87
CA ALA A 38 -4.03 14.38 -6.68
C ALA A 38 -4.87 14.75 -5.45
N GLY A 39 -4.56 15.87 -4.78
CA GLY A 39 -5.43 16.56 -3.83
C GLY A 39 -5.76 15.79 -2.55
N TYR A 40 -6.81 16.26 -1.86
CA TYR A 40 -7.22 15.75 -0.54
C TYR A 40 -7.60 14.27 -0.54
N THR A 41 -8.29 13.79 -1.58
CA THR A 41 -8.65 12.38 -1.70
C THR A 41 -7.42 11.49 -1.54
N SER A 42 -6.35 11.78 -2.25
CA SER A 42 -5.16 10.93 -2.30
C SER A 42 -4.35 10.97 -1.00
N ILE A 43 -4.23 12.13 -0.37
CA ILE A 43 -3.56 12.20 0.95
C ILE A 43 -4.37 11.56 2.07
N SER A 44 -5.72 11.57 1.99
CA SER A 44 -6.56 10.84 2.94
C SER A 44 -6.36 9.33 2.82
N LEU A 45 -6.20 8.80 1.60
CA LEU A 45 -5.88 7.38 1.39
C LEU A 45 -4.49 7.03 1.90
N LEU A 46 -3.49 7.89 1.64
CA LEU A 46 -2.13 7.69 2.16
C LEU A 46 -2.13 7.69 3.70
N ALA A 47 -2.90 8.60 4.31
CA ALA A 47 -3.07 8.62 5.75
C ALA A 47 -3.75 7.36 6.28
N ALA A 48 -4.81 6.87 5.62
CA ALA A 48 -5.49 5.63 5.97
C ALA A 48 -4.53 4.43 5.92
N PHE A 49 -3.79 4.26 4.83
CA PHE A 49 -2.73 3.25 4.70
C PHE A 49 -1.73 3.37 5.86
N PHE A 50 -1.15 4.56 6.07
CA PHE A 50 -0.12 4.75 7.08
C PHE A 50 -0.61 4.45 8.50
N MET A 51 -1.85 4.83 8.84
CA MET A 51 -2.47 4.52 10.12
C MET A 51 -2.67 3.02 10.31
N LEU A 52 -3.31 2.33 9.36
CA LEU A 52 -3.54 0.89 9.39
C LEU A 52 -2.22 0.13 9.50
N ALA A 53 -1.26 0.46 8.64
CA ALA A 53 0.06 -0.13 8.62
C ALA A 53 0.81 0.10 9.95
N SER A 54 0.68 1.28 10.57
CA SER A 54 1.34 1.60 11.86
C SER A 54 0.69 0.95 13.07
N LEU A 55 -0.59 0.58 12.96
CA LEU A 55 -1.32 -0.20 13.95
C LEU A 55 -0.99 -1.70 13.82
N ALA A 56 -0.92 -2.21 12.59
CA ALA A 56 -0.57 -3.59 12.30
C ALA A 56 0.82 -3.97 12.80
N THR A 57 1.80 -3.07 12.67
CA THR A 57 3.18 -3.28 13.14
C THR A 57 3.40 -2.93 14.62
N LYS A 58 2.34 -2.60 15.37
CA LYS A 58 2.45 -2.17 16.77
C LYS A 58 3.07 -3.30 17.62
N GLY A 59 4.15 -2.98 18.33
CA GLY A 59 4.87 -3.93 19.19
C GLY A 59 6.15 -4.51 18.57
N LYS A 60 6.36 -4.39 17.24
CA LYS A 60 7.60 -4.86 16.58
C LYS A 60 8.80 -3.92 16.77
N GLY A 61 8.59 -2.70 17.25
CA GLY A 61 9.65 -1.71 17.49
C GLY A 61 10.38 -1.21 16.24
N SER A 62 9.99 -1.63 15.04
CA SER A 62 10.64 -1.24 13.79
C SER A 62 10.17 0.15 13.33
N LYS A 63 11.13 0.97 12.90
CA LYS A 63 10.88 2.26 12.27
C LYS A 63 10.93 2.08 10.76
N ARG A 64 9.94 2.62 10.05
CA ARG A 64 9.96 2.60 8.57
C ARG A 64 11.07 3.49 8.04
N THR A 65 11.87 2.94 7.12
CA THR A 65 12.97 3.64 6.45
C THR A 65 12.48 4.38 5.20
N SER A 66 13.31 5.28 4.63
CA SER A 66 13.02 5.90 3.33
C SER A 66 12.77 4.89 2.22
N GLY A 67 13.50 3.76 2.22
CA GLY A 67 13.30 2.69 1.25
C GLY A 67 11.89 2.10 1.32
N GLN A 68 11.38 1.84 2.53
CA GLN A 68 10.02 1.33 2.73
C GLN A 68 8.94 2.36 2.40
N VAL A 69 9.21 3.65 2.67
CA VAL A 69 8.30 4.74 2.28
C VAL A 69 8.19 4.85 0.76
N LEU A 70 9.31 4.77 0.04
CA LEU A 70 9.31 4.80 -1.43
C LEU A 70 8.74 3.51 -2.04
N ALA A 71 8.98 2.36 -1.41
CA ALA A 71 8.43 1.09 -1.87
C ALA A 71 6.90 1.11 -1.87
N ASN A 72 6.28 1.59 -0.79
CA ASN A 72 4.82 1.58 -0.63
C ASN A 72 4.12 2.84 -1.17
N GLY A 73 4.80 3.99 -1.17
CA GLY A 73 4.23 5.28 -1.56
C GLY A 73 4.78 5.86 -2.86
N GLY A 74 5.85 5.29 -3.41
CA GLY A 74 6.56 5.84 -4.58
C GLY A 74 5.72 5.81 -5.85
N VAL A 75 5.01 4.70 -6.13
CA VAL A 75 4.07 4.61 -7.25
C VAL A 75 2.99 5.69 -7.14
N SER A 76 2.43 5.87 -5.95
CA SER A 76 1.45 6.92 -5.70
C SER A 76 2.02 8.33 -5.91
N ALA A 77 3.27 8.59 -5.51
CA ALA A 77 3.95 9.86 -5.78
C ALA A 77 4.19 10.10 -7.28
N ILE A 78 4.62 9.08 -8.02
CA ILE A 78 4.79 9.15 -9.48
C ILE A 78 3.44 9.50 -10.14
N LEU A 79 2.36 8.82 -9.75
CA LEU A 79 1.01 9.11 -10.26
C LEU A 79 0.53 10.52 -9.88
N GLY A 80 0.90 11.00 -8.69
CA GLY A 80 0.70 12.40 -8.29
C GLY A 80 1.39 13.37 -9.25
N LEU A 81 2.66 13.13 -9.61
CA LEU A 81 3.36 13.94 -10.61
C LEU A 81 2.68 13.85 -11.98
N CYS A 82 2.27 12.65 -12.42
CA CYS A 82 1.53 12.48 -13.67
C CYS A 82 0.23 13.29 -13.67
N ALA A 83 -0.49 13.36 -12.54
CA ALA A 83 -1.70 14.17 -12.41
C ALA A 83 -1.44 15.68 -12.53
N CYS A 84 -0.25 16.17 -12.15
CA CYS A 84 0.15 17.54 -12.43
C CYS A 84 0.38 17.79 -13.92
N ILE A 85 0.94 16.83 -14.64
CA ILE A 85 1.30 16.94 -16.06
C ILE A 85 0.06 16.78 -16.96
N TRP A 86 -0.87 15.89 -16.58
CA TRP A 86 -2.12 15.64 -17.31
C TRP A 86 -3.35 15.83 -16.40
N PRO A 87 -3.71 17.07 -16.04
CA PRO A 87 -4.81 17.36 -15.13
C PRO A 87 -6.17 16.82 -15.62
N GLN A 88 -6.36 16.70 -16.93
CA GLN A 88 -7.58 16.13 -17.52
C GLN A 88 -7.83 14.67 -17.10
N ASN A 89 -6.78 13.94 -16.70
CA ASN A 89 -6.86 12.55 -16.27
C ASN A 89 -6.80 12.40 -14.74
N GLN A 90 -6.99 13.48 -13.98
CA GLN A 90 -6.82 13.49 -12.53
C GLN A 90 -7.68 12.41 -11.82
N THR A 91 -8.91 12.19 -12.26
CA THR A 91 -9.79 11.14 -11.69
C THR A 91 -9.20 9.74 -11.84
N LEU A 92 -8.63 9.44 -13.02
CA LEU A 92 -7.97 8.17 -13.28
C LEU A 92 -6.73 8.01 -12.39
N PHE A 93 -5.86 9.02 -12.31
CA PHE A 93 -4.69 8.95 -11.44
C PHE A 93 -5.05 8.80 -9.96
N GLN A 94 -6.11 9.47 -9.49
CA GLN A 94 -6.62 9.28 -8.13
C GLN A 94 -7.09 7.84 -7.88
N LEU A 95 -7.75 7.22 -8.87
CA LEU A 95 -8.17 5.82 -8.79
C LEU A 95 -6.96 4.87 -8.78
N MET A 96 -5.95 5.13 -9.63
CA MET A 96 -4.71 4.35 -9.65
C MET A 96 -3.92 4.48 -8.34
N ILE A 97 -3.87 5.69 -7.75
CA ILE A 97 -3.30 5.91 -6.41
C ILE A 97 -4.06 5.09 -5.36
N ALA A 98 -5.39 5.06 -5.43
CA ALA A 98 -6.20 4.25 -4.53
C ALA A 98 -5.89 2.75 -4.68
N GLY A 99 -5.76 2.23 -5.91
CA GLY A 99 -5.36 0.85 -6.15
C GLY A 99 -3.95 0.52 -5.64
N SER A 100 -2.99 1.42 -5.86
CA SER A 100 -1.63 1.32 -5.34
C SER A 100 -1.60 1.23 -3.81
N LEU A 101 -2.31 2.13 -3.12
CA LEU A 101 -2.38 2.15 -1.65
C LEU A 101 -3.24 1.01 -1.10
N ALA A 102 -4.24 0.51 -1.84
CA ALA A 102 -4.99 -0.67 -1.46
C ALA A 102 -4.11 -1.93 -1.51
N SER A 103 -3.23 -2.06 -2.50
CA SER A 103 -2.22 -3.13 -2.55
C SER A 103 -1.28 -3.05 -1.35
N ALA A 104 -0.67 -1.89 -1.11
CA ALA A 104 0.24 -1.71 0.03
C ALA A 104 -0.45 -2.01 1.38
N THR A 105 -1.69 -1.57 1.53
CA THR A 105 -2.51 -1.83 2.72
C THR A 105 -2.80 -3.32 2.89
N ALA A 106 -3.22 -3.98 1.81
CA ALA A 106 -3.58 -5.40 1.83
C ALA A 106 -2.38 -6.27 2.17
N ASP A 107 -1.24 -6.03 1.51
CA ASP A 107 0.02 -6.70 1.79
C ASP A 107 0.43 -6.51 3.26
N THR A 108 0.54 -5.26 3.73
CA THR A 108 1.02 -4.98 5.08
C THR A 108 0.11 -5.60 6.15
N LEU A 109 -1.22 -5.51 5.99
CA LEU A 109 -2.14 -6.10 6.96
C LEU A 109 -2.12 -7.64 6.90
N SER A 110 -2.04 -8.22 5.70
CA SER A 110 -1.95 -9.65 5.48
C SER A 110 -0.67 -10.24 6.10
N SER A 111 0.49 -9.66 5.84
CA SER A 111 1.78 -10.14 6.35
C SER A 111 1.93 -9.91 7.86
N GLU A 112 1.50 -8.76 8.37
CA GLU A 112 1.65 -8.42 9.80
C GLU A 112 0.65 -9.15 10.68
N LEU A 113 -0.65 -9.03 10.38
CA LEU A 113 -1.71 -9.60 11.21
C LEU A 113 -2.03 -11.02 10.80
N GLY A 114 -1.92 -11.39 9.52
CA GLY A 114 -2.09 -12.77 9.08
C GLY A 114 -1.03 -13.71 9.62
N THR A 115 0.18 -13.22 9.87
CA THR A 115 1.18 -13.99 10.62
C THR A 115 0.71 -14.21 12.06
N VAL A 116 0.12 -13.21 12.72
CA VAL A 116 -0.33 -13.31 14.13
C VAL A 116 -1.55 -14.22 14.28
N TYR A 117 -2.56 -14.06 13.43
CA TYR A 117 -3.86 -14.74 13.54
C TYR A 117 -4.00 -15.99 12.67
N GLY A 118 -3.07 -16.21 11.74
CA GLY A 118 -3.09 -17.35 10.82
C GLY A 118 -2.97 -18.69 11.54
N LYS A 119 -3.81 -19.65 11.14
CA LYS A 119 -3.80 -21.01 11.70
C LYS A 119 -3.05 -22.01 10.83
N ARG A 120 -3.12 -21.82 9.51
CA ARG A 120 -2.48 -22.69 8.51
C ARG A 120 -1.81 -21.83 7.46
N PHE A 121 -0.61 -22.25 7.07
CA PHE A 121 0.31 -21.48 6.23
C PHE A 121 0.69 -22.31 5.02
N PHE A 122 0.59 -21.72 3.84
CA PHE A 122 0.82 -22.39 2.57
C PHE A 122 1.74 -21.57 1.69
N ASN A 123 2.63 -22.25 0.98
CA ASN A 123 3.41 -21.63 -0.09
C ASN A 123 2.48 -21.25 -1.25
N ILE A 124 2.47 -19.99 -1.68
CA ILE A 124 1.55 -19.52 -2.73
C ILE A 124 1.72 -20.23 -4.08
N ILE A 125 2.91 -20.77 -4.37
CA ILE A 125 3.21 -21.42 -5.65
C ILE A 125 2.80 -22.89 -5.62
N THR A 126 3.17 -23.61 -4.56
CA THR A 126 2.96 -25.07 -4.49
C THR A 126 1.66 -25.45 -3.79
N PHE A 127 1.02 -24.51 -3.06
CA PHE A 127 -0.13 -24.74 -2.18
C PHE A 127 0.08 -25.83 -1.12
N LYS A 128 1.35 -26.20 -0.85
CA LYS A 128 1.71 -27.10 0.24
C LYS A 128 1.91 -26.31 1.52
N ASN A 129 1.77 -26.99 2.66
CA ASN A 129 2.09 -26.41 3.96
C ASN A 129 3.54 -25.89 3.95
N ASP A 130 3.75 -24.67 4.47
CA ASP A 130 5.05 -24.02 4.55
C ASP A 130 5.19 -23.30 5.90
N GLU A 131 6.40 -22.85 6.21
CA GLU A 131 6.72 -22.26 7.50
C GLU A 131 6.19 -20.83 7.62
N ARG A 132 5.56 -20.54 8.76
CA ARG A 132 5.03 -19.22 9.09
C ARG A 132 6.14 -18.17 9.03
N GLY A 133 5.87 -17.07 8.32
CA GLY A 133 6.73 -15.88 8.29
C GLY A 133 7.83 -15.93 7.22
N LEU A 134 7.86 -16.94 6.36
CA LEU A 134 8.69 -16.93 5.16
C LEU A 134 8.02 -16.15 4.02
N ASP A 135 8.83 -15.56 3.15
CA ASP A 135 8.36 -14.81 2.00
C ASP A 135 7.57 -15.72 1.04
N GLY A 136 6.40 -15.22 0.60
CA GLY A 136 5.47 -15.96 -0.26
C GLY A 136 4.67 -17.06 0.43
N VAL A 137 4.60 -17.04 1.77
CA VAL A 137 3.73 -17.89 2.55
C VAL A 137 2.45 -17.14 2.93
N ILE A 138 1.31 -17.72 2.57
CA ILE A 138 -0.02 -17.14 2.78
C ILE A 138 -0.83 -17.94 3.81
N SER A 139 -1.77 -17.27 4.45
CA SER A 139 -2.83 -17.89 5.25
C SER A 139 -4.20 -17.38 4.80
N LEU A 140 -5.25 -18.14 5.10
CA LEU A 140 -6.62 -17.71 4.81
C LEU A 140 -6.97 -16.46 5.61
N GLU A 141 -6.62 -16.45 6.89
CA GLU A 141 -6.84 -15.30 7.78
C GLU A 141 -6.10 -14.05 7.28
N GLY A 142 -4.83 -14.20 6.86
CA GLY A 142 -4.06 -13.10 6.26
C GLY A 142 -4.72 -12.55 5.00
N THR A 143 -5.19 -13.43 4.12
CA THR A 143 -5.88 -13.05 2.89
C THR A 143 -7.16 -12.24 3.18
N VAL A 144 -7.98 -12.71 4.13
CA VAL A 144 -9.21 -12.01 4.55
C VAL A 144 -8.89 -10.65 5.19
N ILE A 145 -7.86 -10.60 6.04
CA ILE A 145 -7.42 -9.35 6.66
C ILE A 145 -6.89 -8.35 5.62
N GLY A 146 -6.11 -8.83 4.64
CA GLY A 146 -5.65 -8.01 3.52
C GLY A 146 -6.80 -7.45 2.69
N LEU A 147 -7.80 -8.29 2.37
CA LEU A 147 -9.02 -7.86 1.68
C LEU A 147 -9.81 -6.80 2.49
N ALA A 148 -9.93 -6.97 3.81
CA ALA A 148 -10.54 -5.97 4.68
C ALA A 148 -9.76 -4.64 4.64
N GLY A 149 -8.43 -4.71 4.62
CA GLY A 149 -7.56 -3.55 4.42
C GLY A 149 -7.83 -2.82 3.11
N ALA A 150 -7.85 -3.54 1.99
CA ALA A 150 -8.18 -2.99 0.68
C ALA A 150 -9.58 -2.36 0.65
N ALA A 151 -10.56 -3.00 1.30
CA ALA A 151 -11.91 -2.47 1.43
C ALA A 151 -11.96 -1.14 2.20
N ILE A 152 -11.17 -0.97 3.26
CA ILE A 152 -11.09 0.31 3.98
C ILE A 152 -10.58 1.43 3.06
N ILE A 153 -9.57 1.16 2.23
CA ILE A 153 -9.06 2.12 1.25
C ILE A 153 -10.14 2.45 0.20
N ALA A 154 -10.83 1.43 -0.33
CA ALA A 154 -11.91 1.60 -1.28
C ALA A 154 -13.08 2.44 -0.72
N ILE A 155 -13.51 2.16 0.51
CA ILE A 155 -14.56 2.92 1.20
C ILE A 155 -14.10 4.37 1.43
N THR A 156 -12.86 4.58 1.88
CA THR A 156 -12.30 5.92 2.07
C THR A 156 -12.31 6.72 0.76
N TYR A 157 -11.98 6.09 -0.37
CA TYR A 157 -12.07 6.72 -1.69
C TYR A 157 -13.51 7.11 -2.03
N CYS A 158 -14.46 6.18 -1.88
CA CYS A 158 -15.86 6.40 -2.24
C CYS A 158 -16.53 7.50 -1.39
N LEU A 159 -16.19 7.58 -0.09
CA LEU A 159 -16.66 8.64 0.80
C LEU A 159 -16.21 10.04 0.36
N LEU A 160 -15.05 10.15 -0.27
CA LEU A 160 -14.47 11.43 -0.71
C LEU A 160 -14.75 11.75 -2.18
N LYS A 161 -15.29 10.80 -2.95
CA LYS A 161 -15.59 10.93 -4.38
C LYS A 161 -17.06 10.59 -4.64
N SER A 162 -17.31 9.34 -5.01
CA SER A 162 -18.64 8.84 -5.29
C SER A 162 -18.66 7.33 -5.09
N TRP A 163 -19.80 6.82 -4.65
CA TRP A 163 -20.04 5.38 -4.61
C TRP A 163 -20.30 4.86 -6.03
N GLY A 164 -19.69 3.71 -6.36
CA GLY A 164 -19.78 3.13 -7.70
C GLY A 164 -18.86 1.92 -7.87
N MET A 165 -18.64 1.51 -9.12
CA MET A 165 -17.80 0.36 -9.46
C MET A 165 -16.35 0.50 -8.99
N GLN A 166 -15.89 1.73 -8.75
CA GLN A 166 -14.56 2.05 -8.22
C GLN A 166 -14.27 1.33 -6.90
N LEU A 167 -15.30 1.09 -6.07
CA LEU A 167 -15.16 0.32 -4.84
C LEU A 167 -14.61 -1.09 -5.12
N PHE A 168 -15.22 -1.79 -6.09
CA PHE A 168 -14.79 -3.13 -6.49
C PHE A 168 -13.43 -3.10 -7.19
N TYR A 169 -13.15 -2.06 -7.97
CA TYR A 169 -11.87 -1.92 -8.67
C TYR A 169 -10.71 -1.79 -7.69
N ILE A 170 -10.88 -0.99 -6.63
CA ILE A 170 -9.85 -0.78 -5.60
C ILE A 170 -9.66 -2.05 -4.75
N ILE A 171 -10.73 -2.77 -4.40
CA ILE A 171 -10.63 -4.04 -3.69
C ILE A 171 -9.90 -5.09 -4.54
N ALA A 172 -10.25 -5.20 -5.83
CA ALA A 172 -9.60 -6.10 -6.76
C ALA A 172 -8.11 -5.75 -6.92
N ALA A 173 -7.77 -4.46 -7.05
CA ALA A 173 -6.39 -3.99 -7.09
C ALA A 173 -5.61 -4.39 -5.83
N GLY A 174 -6.19 -4.20 -4.64
CA GLY A 174 -5.56 -4.60 -3.39
C GLY A 174 -5.31 -6.10 -3.29
N PHE A 175 -6.29 -6.91 -3.68
CA PHE A 175 -6.19 -8.37 -3.70
C PHE A 175 -5.13 -8.87 -4.68
N MET A 176 -5.15 -8.38 -5.92
CA MET A 176 -4.21 -8.77 -6.97
C MET A 176 -2.77 -8.37 -6.61
N GLY A 177 -2.60 -7.17 -6.05
CA GLY A 177 -1.31 -6.72 -5.54
C GLY A 177 -0.74 -7.65 -4.46
N ASN A 178 -1.55 -8.00 -3.45
CA ASN A 178 -1.14 -8.94 -2.38
C ASN A 178 -0.79 -10.35 -2.91
N ILE A 179 -1.51 -10.85 -3.92
CA ILE A 179 -1.14 -12.12 -4.58
C ILE A 179 0.21 -11.99 -5.27
N ILE A 180 0.43 -10.92 -6.03
CA ILE A 180 1.70 -10.71 -6.74
C ILE A 180 2.86 -10.56 -5.76
N ASP A 181 2.66 -9.86 -4.64
CA ASP A 181 3.65 -9.79 -3.56
C ASP A 181 4.08 -11.19 -3.12
N SER A 182 3.11 -12.04 -2.74
CA SER A 182 3.40 -13.40 -2.30
C SER A 182 4.10 -14.22 -3.38
N VAL A 183 3.68 -14.10 -4.65
CA VAL A 183 4.30 -14.83 -5.77
C VAL A 183 5.75 -14.40 -5.97
N LEU A 184 6.03 -13.10 -5.95
CA LEU A 184 7.39 -12.56 -6.06
C LEU A 184 8.24 -12.96 -4.83
N GLY A 185 7.63 -12.95 -3.65
CA GLY A 185 8.21 -13.43 -2.39
C GLY A 185 8.72 -14.86 -2.49
N ALA A 186 7.85 -15.78 -2.90
CA ALA A 186 8.17 -17.20 -3.03
C ALA A 186 9.17 -17.51 -4.15
N THR A 187 9.16 -16.74 -5.24
CA THR A 187 9.91 -17.06 -6.47
C THR A 187 11.26 -16.36 -6.57
N LEU A 188 11.35 -15.10 -6.15
CA LEU A 188 12.51 -14.23 -6.35
C LEU A 188 13.12 -13.76 -5.03
N GLU A 189 12.31 -13.28 -4.08
CA GLU A 189 12.81 -12.71 -2.82
C GLU A 189 13.46 -13.78 -1.93
N ARG A 190 12.79 -14.91 -1.71
CA ARG A 190 13.32 -16.02 -0.91
C ARG A 190 14.63 -16.59 -1.47
N LYS A 191 14.91 -16.37 -2.76
CA LYS A 191 16.17 -16.77 -3.43
C LYS A 191 17.23 -15.66 -3.42
N GLY A 192 16.92 -14.48 -2.88
CA GLY A 192 17.82 -13.34 -2.80
C GLY A 192 18.01 -12.55 -4.10
N PHE A 193 17.19 -12.77 -5.13
CA PHE A 193 17.31 -12.04 -6.40
C PHE A 193 16.85 -10.58 -6.30
N ILE A 194 15.83 -10.33 -5.48
CA ILE A 194 15.29 -9.01 -5.17
C ILE A 194 15.00 -8.95 -3.67
N GLY A 195 14.87 -7.74 -3.11
CA GLY A 195 14.49 -7.56 -1.70
C GLY A 195 13.08 -6.96 -1.55
N ASN A 196 12.54 -7.05 -0.34
CA ASN A 196 11.22 -6.58 0.06
C ASN A 196 10.81 -5.20 -0.50
N ASN A 197 11.72 -4.21 -0.52
CA ASN A 197 11.39 -2.89 -1.05
C ASN A 197 11.05 -2.93 -2.56
N VAL A 198 11.70 -3.80 -3.32
CA VAL A 198 11.41 -4.00 -4.75
C VAL A 198 10.09 -4.74 -4.92
N VAL A 199 9.86 -5.79 -4.12
CA VAL A 199 8.61 -6.56 -4.15
C VAL A 199 7.41 -5.65 -3.86
N ASN A 200 7.49 -4.85 -2.79
CA ASN A 200 6.48 -3.85 -2.45
C ASN A 200 6.23 -2.82 -3.56
N PHE A 201 7.29 -2.31 -4.18
CA PHE A 201 7.15 -1.38 -5.30
C PHE A 201 6.43 -2.04 -6.50
N LEU A 202 6.74 -3.31 -6.79
CA LEU A 202 6.08 -4.06 -7.86
C LEU A 202 4.62 -4.37 -7.53
N ASN A 203 4.31 -4.78 -6.30
CA ASN A 203 2.95 -5.06 -5.87
C ASN A 203 2.06 -3.80 -5.99
N THR A 204 2.57 -2.64 -5.58
CA THR A 204 1.84 -1.38 -5.61
C THR A 204 1.67 -0.86 -7.03
N THR A 205 2.64 -1.18 -7.91
CA THR A 205 2.52 -0.94 -9.36
C THR A 205 1.39 -1.78 -9.95
N VAL A 206 1.29 -3.07 -9.58
CA VAL A 206 0.18 -3.93 -10.00
C VAL A 206 -1.16 -3.37 -9.54
N GLY A 207 -1.28 -2.94 -8.28
CA GLY A 207 -2.50 -2.31 -7.78
C GLY A 207 -2.94 -1.11 -8.63
N ALA A 208 -1.99 -0.23 -9.00
CA ALA A 208 -2.28 0.90 -9.89
C ALA A 208 -2.73 0.45 -11.30
N VAL A 209 -2.04 -0.53 -11.89
CA VAL A 209 -2.34 -1.05 -13.23
C VAL A 209 -3.69 -1.74 -13.27
N VAL A 210 -4.07 -2.51 -12.25
CA VAL A 210 -5.40 -3.13 -12.17
C VAL A 210 -6.50 -2.08 -12.22
N CYS A 211 -6.36 -0.99 -11.46
CA CYS A 211 -7.31 0.12 -11.53
C CYS A 211 -7.34 0.80 -12.90
N LEU A 212 -6.19 0.97 -13.58
CA LEU A 212 -6.13 1.49 -14.94
C LEU A 212 -6.90 0.61 -15.92
N LEU A 213 -6.70 -0.71 -15.87
CA LEU A 213 -7.37 -1.66 -16.76
C LEU A 213 -8.89 -1.68 -16.51
N LEU A 214 -9.31 -1.71 -15.24
CA LEU A 214 -10.73 -1.74 -14.88
C LEU A 214 -11.45 -0.41 -15.17
N PHE A 215 -10.72 0.71 -15.18
CA PHE A 215 -11.29 2.01 -15.56
C PHE A 215 -11.65 2.07 -17.05
N SER A 216 -11.01 1.23 -17.88
CA SER A 216 -11.27 1.17 -19.33
C SER A 216 -12.41 0.24 -19.74
N LEU A 217 -13.05 -0.43 -18.78
CA LEU A 217 -14.23 -1.30 -18.96
C LEU A 217 -15.53 -0.52 -18.75
#